data_AF-K2BP98-F1
#
_entry.id   AF-K2BP98-F1
#
_cell.length_a   1.000
_cell.length_b   1.000
_cell.length_c   1.000
_cell.angle_alpha   90.00
_cell.angle_beta   90.00
_cell.angle_gamma   90.00
#
_symmetry.space_group_name_H-M   'P 1'
#
loop_
_entity.id
_entity.type
_entity.pdbx_description
1 polymer ?
#
loop_
_entity_poly.entity_id
_entity_poly.type
_entity_poly.pdbx_seq_one_letter_code
_entity_poly.pdbx_strand_id
1 'polypeptide(L)'
;MFAEKLRCYFENVNYSALSKKEKILLEAELFTRVCEELKKIFKVPYKNYFSLMKFNIEMENTVMETNYVRCIINDILATEEYSLAGIAYYTDKPQDVIIDIAAGKNSDPSSSLLRKIIELHRSVRPTLYQEIIKKIMLDIATLK
;
A
#
# COMPACT_ATOMS: atom_id res chain seq x y z
N MET A 1 5.52 -14.31 5.71
CA MET A 1 6.48 -13.19 5.86
C MET A 1 5.86 -11.86 6.30
N PHE A 2 4.59 -11.52 5.97
CA PHE A 2 3.89 -10.36 6.58
C PHE A 2 3.40 -10.69 8.02
N ALA A 3 2.84 -11.88 8.20
CA ALA A 3 2.35 -12.41 9.47
C ALA A 3 3.37 -12.47 10.62
N GLU A 4 4.63 -12.84 10.34
CA GLU A 4 5.67 -12.95 11.38
C GLU A 4 6.06 -11.59 11.96
N LYS A 5 6.09 -10.53 11.15
CA LYS A 5 6.39 -9.17 11.62
C LYS A 5 5.22 -8.55 12.39
N LEU A 6 3.99 -8.95 12.08
CA LEU A 6 2.79 -8.55 12.84
C LEU A 6 2.69 -9.25 14.20
N ARG A 7 3.37 -10.39 14.37
CA ARG A 7 3.34 -11.20 15.61
C ARG A 7 3.78 -10.43 16.85
N CYS A 8 4.73 -9.48 16.72
CA CYS A 8 5.16 -8.63 17.83
C CYS A 8 4.16 -7.51 18.18
N TYR A 9 3.26 -7.15 17.27
CA TYR A 9 2.29 -6.08 17.48
C TYR A 9 0.96 -6.59 18.05
N PHE A 10 0.65 -7.87 17.82
CA PHE A 10 -0.54 -8.54 18.31
C PHE A 10 -0.32 -9.29 19.63
N GLU A 11 0.46 -8.77 20.58
CA GLU A 11 0.62 -9.42 21.89
C GLU A 11 -0.73 -9.62 22.62
N ASN A 12 -1.75 -8.82 22.29
CA ASN A 12 -3.11 -8.93 22.81
C ASN A 12 -4.04 -9.87 22.03
N VAL A 13 -3.64 -10.34 20.85
CA VAL A 13 -4.40 -11.33 20.06
C VAL A 13 -3.55 -12.58 20.02
N ASN A 14 -4.01 -13.67 20.64
CA ASN A 14 -3.30 -14.94 20.62
C ASN A 14 -3.26 -15.51 19.19
N TYR A 15 -2.39 -14.97 18.33
CA TYR A 15 -2.27 -15.30 16.91
C TYR A 15 -1.96 -16.79 16.74
N SER A 16 -1.22 -17.38 17.67
CA SER A 16 -0.96 -18.81 17.72
C SER A 16 -2.23 -19.65 17.89
N ALA A 17 -3.23 -19.15 18.63
CA ALA A 17 -4.51 -19.83 18.85
C ALA A 17 -5.50 -19.69 17.68
N LEU A 18 -5.25 -18.76 16.74
CA LEU A 18 -6.10 -18.61 15.55
C LEU A 18 -5.96 -19.80 14.60
N SER A 19 -7.10 -20.27 14.09
CA SER A 19 -7.17 -21.21 12.98
C SER A 19 -6.60 -20.60 11.69
N LYS A 20 -6.37 -21.45 10.68
CA LYS A 20 -5.88 -21.00 9.36
C LYS A 20 -6.82 -19.99 8.70
N LYS A 21 -8.14 -20.15 8.83
CA LYS A 21 -9.14 -19.24 8.25
C LYS A 21 -9.13 -17.88 8.95
N GLU A 22 -9.08 -17.87 10.28
CA GLU A 22 -9.01 -16.64 11.06
C GLU A 22 -7.73 -15.85 10.79
N LYS A 23 -6.60 -16.54 10.61
CA LYS A 23 -5.34 -15.90 10.20
C LYS A 23 -5.46 -15.20 8.86
N ILE A 24 -6.10 -15.83 7.87
CA ILE A 24 -6.32 -15.23 6.55
C ILE A 24 -7.24 -14.01 6.65
N LEU A 25 -8.32 -14.09 7.43
CA LEU A 25 -9.23 -12.95 7.63
C LEU A 25 -8.52 -11.78 8.32
N LEU A 26 -7.72 -12.06 9.35
CA LEU A 26 -6.92 -11.04 10.04
C LEU A 26 -5.88 -10.41 9.10
N GLU A 27 -5.18 -11.21 8.30
CA GLU A 27 -4.23 -10.71 7.31
C GLU A 27 -4.90 -9.82 6.26
N ALA A 28 -6.09 -10.20 5.79
CA ALA A 28 -6.87 -9.40 4.85
C ALA A 28 -7.33 -8.08 5.46
N GLU A 29 -7.88 -8.09 6.68
CA GLU A 29 -8.30 -6.89 7.40
C GLU A 29 -7.12 -5.92 7.59
N LEU A 30 -5.96 -6.43 8.00
CA LEU A 30 -4.77 -5.61 8.17
C LEU A 30 -4.26 -5.04 6.85
N PHE A 31 -4.28 -5.85 5.79
CA PHE A 31 -3.92 -5.39 4.46
C PHE A 31 -4.82 -4.24 4.01
N THR A 32 -6.13 -4.36 4.20
CA THR A 32 -7.10 -3.31 3.90
C THR A 32 -6.77 -2.02 4.64
N ARG A 33 -6.54 -2.08 5.95
CA ARG A 33 -6.20 -0.90 6.76
C ARG A 33 -4.88 -0.25 6.36
N VAL A 34 -3.86 -1.04 6.05
CA VAL A 34 -2.59 -0.52 5.52
C VAL A 34 -2.82 0.21 4.20
N CYS A 35 -3.65 -0.35 3.31
CA CYS A 35 -3.98 0.31 2.05
C CYS A 35 -4.75 1.61 2.26
N GLU A 36 -5.69 1.66 3.22
CA GLU A 36 -6.41 2.89 3.56
C GLU A 36 -5.48 3.98 4.10
N GLU A 37 -4.54 3.64 4.97
CA GLU A 37 -3.55 4.59 5.48
C GLU A 37 -2.61 5.09 4.37
N LEU A 38 -2.13 4.20 3.49
CA LEU A 38 -1.36 4.61 2.32
C LEU A 38 -2.17 5.52 1.39
N LYS A 39 -3.45 5.20 1.12
CA LYS A 39 -4.34 6.08 0.34
C LYS A 39 -4.43 7.48 0.97
N LYS A 40 -4.60 7.57 2.29
CA LYS A 40 -4.65 8.88 3.00
C LYS A 40 -3.37 9.68 2.79
N ILE A 41 -2.21 9.03 2.86
CA ILE A 41 -0.91 9.67 2.66
C ILE A 41 -0.77 10.15 1.21
N PHE A 42 -1.04 9.27 0.24
CA PHE A 42 -0.98 9.61 -1.18
C PHE A 42 -2.02 10.65 -1.60
N LYS A 43 -3.10 10.83 -0.84
CA LYS A 43 -4.14 11.84 -1.10
C LYS A 43 -3.64 13.26 -0.81
N VAL A 44 -2.68 13.44 0.10
CA VAL A 44 -2.23 14.76 0.57
C VAL A 44 -1.74 15.67 -0.57
N PRO A 45 -0.88 15.20 -1.50
CA PRO A 45 -0.44 16.03 -2.63
C PRO A 45 -1.56 16.44 -3.59
N TYR A 46 -2.67 15.70 -3.64
CA TYR A 46 -3.78 15.95 -4.57
C TYR A 46 -4.86 16.88 -4.01
N LYS A 47 -4.75 17.36 -2.76
CA LYS A 47 -5.78 18.20 -2.12
C LYS A 47 -6.18 19.41 -2.95
N ASN A 48 -5.19 20.11 -3.52
CA ASN A 48 -5.45 21.29 -4.37
C ASN A 48 -6.14 20.90 -5.68
N TYR A 49 -5.70 19.79 -6.30
CA TYR A 49 -6.32 19.27 -7.51
C TYR A 49 -7.80 18.91 -7.27
N PHE A 50 -8.10 18.19 -6.19
CA PHE A 50 -9.47 17.82 -5.85
C PHE A 50 -10.34 19.03 -5.52
N SER A 51 -9.79 20.02 -4.82
CA SER A 51 -10.48 21.28 -4.53
C SER A 51 -10.83 22.06 -5.80
N LEU A 52 -9.87 22.21 -6.72
CA LEU A 52 -10.08 22.90 -7.99
C LEU A 52 -11.11 22.19 -8.88
N MET A 53 -11.07 20.86 -8.91
CA MET A 53 -12.01 20.04 -9.67
C MET A 53 -13.36 19.84 -8.98
N LYS A 54 -13.53 20.36 -7.75
CA LYS A 54 -14.74 20.26 -6.92
C LYS A 54 -15.19 18.81 -6.72
N PHE A 55 -14.24 17.89 -6.51
CA PHE A 55 -14.57 16.49 -6.25
C PHE A 55 -15.20 16.33 -4.88
N ASN A 56 -16.18 15.42 -4.79
CA ASN A 56 -16.69 14.94 -3.51
C ASN A 56 -15.81 13.77 -3.01
N ILE A 57 -16.02 13.36 -1.75
CA ILE A 57 -15.19 12.31 -1.10
C ILE A 57 -15.18 11.00 -1.91
N GLU A 58 -16.31 10.62 -2.50
CA GLU A 58 -16.44 9.40 -3.30
C GLU A 58 -15.60 9.48 -4.58
N MET A 59 -15.67 10.60 -5.29
CA MET A 59 -14.86 10.86 -6.48
C MET A 59 -13.36 10.87 -6.15
N GLU A 60 -12.98 11.51 -5.05
CA GLU A 60 -11.59 11.51 -4.59
C GLU A 60 -11.10 10.07 -4.31
N ASN A 61 -11.93 9.27 -3.62
CA ASN A 61 -11.58 7.88 -3.32
C ASN A 61 -11.44 7.04 -4.60
N THR A 62 -12.35 7.18 -5.56
CA THR A 62 -12.28 6.49 -6.86
C THR A 62 -11.00 6.85 -7.62
N VAL A 63 -10.60 8.13 -7.61
CA VAL A 63 -9.35 8.57 -8.26
C VAL A 63 -8.13 7.98 -7.56
N MET A 64 -8.12 7.99 -6.23
CA MET A 64 -7.03 7.38 -5.46
C MET A 64 -6.94 5.86 -5.67
N GLU A 65 -8.07 5.17 -5.79
CA GLU A 65 -8.12 3.74 -6.07
C GLU A 65 -7.60 3.41 -7.47
N THR A 66 -8.09 4.13 -8.48
CA THR A 66 -7.67 3.96 -9.87
C THR A 66 -6.17 4.25 -10.06
N ASN A 67 -5.59 5.13 -9.24
CA ASN A 67 -4.17 5.50 -9.34
C ASN A 67 -3.31 4.87 -8.24
N TYR A 68 -3.83 3.91 -7.46
CA TYR A 68 -3.16 3.45 -6.25
C TYR A 68 -1.76 2.88 -6.53
N VAL A 69 -1.64 1.99 -7.53
CA VAL A 69 -0.35 1.39 -7.89
C VAL A 69 0.62 2.44 -8.45
N ARG A 70 0.10 3.38 -9.24
CA ARG A 70 0.87 4.50 -9.76
C ARG A 70 1.45 5.35 -8.63
N CYS A 71 0.66 5.66 -7.60
CA CYS A 71 1.13 6.38 -6.41
C CYS A 71 2.27 5.62 -5.72
N ILE A 72 2.15 4.29 -5.57
CA ILE A 72 3.22 3.47 -4.98
C ILE A 72 4.50 3.53 -5.83
N ILE A 73 4.40 3.34 -7.15
CA ILE A 73 5.58 3.39 -8.03
C ILE A 73 6.24 4.77 -7.95
N ASN A 74 5.47 5.85 -7.99
CA ASN A 74 6.02 7.19 -7.92
C ASN A 74 6.66 7.49 -6.56
N ASP A 75 6.12 6.94 -5.47
CA ASP A 75 6.75 7.06 -4.16
C ASP A 75 8.05 6.26 -4.07
N ILE A 76 8.12 5.07 -4.67
CA ILE A 76 9.39 4.32 -4.83
C ILE A 76 10.40 5.19 -5.60
N LEU A 77 10.02 5.77 -6.74
CA LEU A 77 10.92 6.59 -7.54
C LEU A 77 11.41 7.83 -6.77
N ALA A 78 10.54 8.43 -5.95
CA ALA A 78 10.88 9.57 -5.09
C ALA A 78 11.86 9.21 -3.96
N THR A 79 12.11 7.92 -3.68
CA THR A 79 13.20 7.49 -2.78
C THR A 79 14.57 7.58 -3.42
N GLU A 80 14.64 7.67 -4.75
CA GLU A 80 15.85 7.54 -5.57
C GLU A 80 16.59 6.19 -5.43
N GLU A 81 16.10 5.25 -4.61
CA GLU A 81 16.71 3.92 -4.44
C GLU A 81 16.49 3.02 -5.67
N TYR A 82 15.45 3.29 -6.46
CA TYR A 82 15.12 2.54 -7.68
C TYR A 82 14.75 3.48 -8.82
N SER A 83 15.16 3.09 -10.03
CA SER A 83 14.65 3.64 -11.28
C SER A 83 13.53 2.77 -11.85
N LEU A 84 12.83 3.24 -12.89
CA LEU A 84 11.84 2.43 -13.61
C LEU A 84 12.43 1.10 -14.13
N ALA A 85 13.68 1.12 -14.62
CA ALA A 85 14.38 -0.08 -15.03
C ALA A 85 14.69 -1.02 -13.84
N GLY A 86 15.05 -0.45 -12.69
CA GLY A 86 15.26 -1.22 -11.45
C GLY A 86 13.98 -1.90 -10.96
N ILE A 87 12.85 -1.19 -11.00
CA ILE A 87 11.53 -1.75 -10.65
C ILE A 87 11.16 -2.88 -11.63
N ALA A 88 11.38 -2.67 -12.93
CA ALA A 88 11.14 -3.68 -13.96
C ALA A 88 11.95 -4.95 -13.73
N TYR A 89 13.24 -4.80 -13.43
CA TYR A 89 14.13 -5.90 -13.08
C TYR A 89 13.66 -6.65 -11.83
N TYR A 90 13.35 -5.93 -10.75
CA TYR A 90 12.86 -6.55 -9.50
C TYR A 90 11.54 -7.30 -9.70
N THR A 91 10.63 -6.73 -10.48
CA THR A 91 9.30 -7.30 -10.70
C THR A 91 9.28 -8.41 -11.74
N ASP A 92 10.38 -8.63 -12.45
CA ASP A 92 10.46 -9.54 -13.62
C ASP A 92 9.39 -9.19 -14.65
N LYS A 93 9.38 -7.91 -15.06
CA LYS A 93 8.48 -7.36 -16.07
C LYS A 93 9.26 -6.50 -17.07
N PRO A 94 8.78 -6.39 -18.32
CA PRO A 94 9.32 -5.41 -19.26
C PRO A 94 9.19 -3.99 -18.70
N GLN A 95 10.21 -3.17 -18.95
CA GLN A 95 10.22 -1.78 -18.47
C GLN A 95 9.02 -0.97 -18.96
N ASP A 96 8.59 -1.20 -20.20
CA ASP A 96 7.43 -0.52 -20.80
C ASP A 96 6.15 -0.74 -20.00
N VAL A 97 5.97 -1.94 -19.42
CA VAL A 97 4.82 -2.24 -18.55
C VAL A 97 4.86 -1.36 -17.30
N ILE A 98 6.04 -1.18 -16.69
CA ILE A 98 6.20 -0.33 -15.50
C ILE A 98 6.00 1.15 -15.86
N ILE A 99 6.50 1.59 -17.02
CA ILE A 99 6.29 2.94 -17.55
C ILE A 99 4.80 3.22 -17.72
N ASP A 100 4.05 2.30 -18.33
CA ASP A 100 2.62 2.48 -18.55
C ASP A 100 1.83 2.57 -17.24
N ILE A 101 2.19 1.78 -16.23
CA ILE A 101 1.56 1.88 -14.90
C ILE A 101 1.92 3.21 -14.23
N ALA A 102 3.19 3.62 -14.26
CA ALA A 102 3.65 4.89 -13.68
C ALA A 102 3.00 6.12 -14.36
N ALA A 103 2.73 6.00 -15.66
CA ALA A 103 2.01 7.00 -16.44
C ALA A 103 0.49 6.98 -16.22
N GLY A 104 -0.06 5.95 -15.56
CA GLY A 104 -1.49 5.76 -15.35
C GLY A 104 -2.23 5.25 -16.59
N LYS A 105 -1.52 4.71 -17.59
CA LYS A 105 -2.12 4.07 -18.78
C LYS A 105 -2.57 2.64 -18.51
N ASN A 106 -1.97 1.99 -17.51
CA ASN A 106 -2.37 0.67 -17.02
C ASN A 106 -2.65 0.75 -15.51
N SER A 107 -3.92 0.98 -15.16
CA SER A 107 -4.35 1.18 -13.77
C SER A 107 -4.59 -0.11 -12.98
N ASP A 108 -4.65 -1.27 -13.65
CA ASP A 108 -5.01 -2.54 -13.02
C ASP A 108 -4.01 -3.66 -13.36
N PRO A 109 -2.82 -3.64 -12.73
CA PRO A 109 -1.85 -4.69 -12.93
C PRO A 109 -2.31 -6.00 -12.29
N SER A 110 -1.82 -7.12 -12.82
CA SER A 110 -2.05 -8.43 -12.21
C SER A 110 -1.70 -8.43 -10.72
N SER A 111 -2.45 -9.18 -9.91
CA SER A 111 -2.22 -9.30 -8.47
C SER A 111 -0.78 -9.74 -8.12
N SER A 112 -0.17 -10.57 -8.97
CA SER A 112 1.24 -10.99 -8.82
C SER A 112 2.22 -9.81 -8.93
N LEU A 113 1.98 -8.89 -9.86
CA LEU A 113 2.78 -7.69 -10.07
C LEU A 113 2.54 -6.70 -8.94
N LEU A 114 1.28 -6.48 -8.56
CA LEU A 114 0.92 -5.62 -7.44
C LEU A 114 1.64 -6.06 -6.15
N ARG A 115 1.65 -7.36 -5.86
CA ARG A 115 2.35 -7.91 -4.70
C ARG A 115 3.84 -7.55 -4.71
N LYS A 116 4.53 -7.76 -5.85
CA LYS A 116 5.96 -7.44 -5.96
C LYS A 116 6.23 -5.93 -5.80
N ILE A 117 5.37 -5.08 -6.35
CA ILE A 117 5.46 -3.62 -6.20
C ILE A 117 5.31 -3.22 -4.73
N ILE A 118 4.35 -3.79 -4.01
CA ILE A 118 4.15 -3.53 -2.57
C ILE A 118 5.33 -4.04 -1.74
N GLU A 119 5.87 -5.22 -2.06
CA GLU A 119 7.05 -5.78 -1.40
C GLU A 119 8.27 -4.86 -1.57
N LEU A 120 8.48 -4.33 -2.78
CA LEU A 120 9.53 -3.36 -3.09
C LEU A 120 9.33 -2.02 -2.38
N HIS A 121 8.11 -1.49 -2.41
CA HIS A 121 7.77 -0.25 -1.70
C HIS A 121 8.07 -0.37 -0.20
N ARG A 122 7.72 -1.50 0.40
CA ARG A 122 8.03 -1.77 1.82
C ARG A 122 9.52 -1.85 2.10
N SER A 123 10.35 -2.33 1.16
CA SER A 123 11.81 -2.36 1.39
C SER A 123 12.44 -0.99 1.35
N VAL A 124 11.93 -0.05 0.53
CA VAL A 124 12.47 1.31 0.38
C VAL A 124 11.79 2.33 1.32
N ARG A 125 10.63 1.99 1.90
CA ARG A 125 9.92 2.82 2.90
C ARG A 125 9.66 2.08 4.22
N PRO A 126 10.65 1.42 4.86
CA PRO A 126 10.39 0.61 6.05
C PRO A 126 9.80 1.40 7.22
N THR A 127 10.26 2.64 7.44
CA THR A 127 9.78 3.54 8.50
C THR A 127 8.30 3.90 8.32
N LEU A 128 7.89 4.21 7.08
CA LEU A 128 6.49 4.52 6.74
C LEU A 128 5.55 3.38 7.16
N TYR A 129 5.91 2.15 6.82
CA TYR A 129 5.10 0.98 7.19
C TYR A 129 5.08 0.73 8.70
N GLN A 130 6.18 1.00 9.41
CA GLN A 130 6.20 0.91 10.88
C GLN A 130 5.27 1.93 11.52
N GLU A 131 5.26 3.16 11.02
CA GLU A 131 4.36 4.22 11.48
C GLU A 131 2.89 3.89 11.22
N ILE A 132 2.57 3.40 10.03
CA ILE A 132 1.23 2.93 9.67
C ILE A 132 0.77 1.80 10.59
N ILE A 133 1.61 0.78 10.81
CA ILE A 133 1.28 -0.34 11.70
C ILE A 133 1.05 0.17 13.12
N LYS A 134 1.92 1.04 13.63
CA LYS A 134 1.76 1.64 14.96
C LYS A 134 0.43 2.37 15.09
N LYS A 135 0.04 3.15 14.09
CA LYS A 135 -1.25 3.85 14.05
C LYS A 135 -2.42 2.88 14.06
N ILE A 136 -2.42 1.87 13.19
CA ILE A 136 -3.48 0.86 13.12
C ILE A 136 -3.65 0.14 14.47
N MET A 137 -2.55 -0.17 15.16
CA MET A 137 -2.61 -0.82 16.47
C MET A 137 -3.20 0.09 17.56
N LEU A 138 -2.88 1.38 17.55
CA LEU A 138 -3.47 2.34 18.48
C LEU A 138 -4.98 2.44 18.27
N ASP A 139 -5.43 2.54 17.02
CA ASP A 139 -6.85 2.63 16.67
C ASP A 139 -7.63 1.38 17.14
N ILE A 140 -7.03 0.19 16.99
CA ILE A 140 -7.62 -1.08 17.49
C ILE A 140 -7.69 -1.09 19.03
N ALA A 141 -6.66 -0.60 19.72
CA ALA A 141 -6.64 -0.57 21.17
C ALA A 141 -7.68 0.39 21.76
N THR A 142 -8.00 1.49 21.06
CA THR A 142 -9.01 2.48 21.47
C THR A 142 -10.45 2.09 21.17
N LEU A 143 -10.69 0.99 20.44
CA LEU A 143 -12.03 0.42 20.23
C LEU A 143 -12.50 -0.47 21.39
N LYS A 144 -11.70 -0.58 22.46
CA LYS A 144 -12.05 -1.20 23.75
C LYS A 144 -12.58 -0.14 24.71
#